data_AF-A0A9P3ET08-F1
#
_entry.id   AF-A0A9P3ET08-F1
#
_cell.length_a   1.000
_cell.length_b   1.000
_cell.length_c   1.000
_cell.angle_alpha   90.00
_cell.angle_beta   90.00
_cell.angle_gamma   90.00
#
_symmetry.space_group_name_H-M   'P 1'
#
loop_
_entity.id
_entity.type
_entity.pdbx_description
1 polymer ?
#
loop_
_entity_poly.entity_id
_entity_poly.type
_entity_poly.pdbx_seq_one_letter_code
_entity_poly.pdbx_strand_id
1 'polypeptide(L)'
;MHLLVTPLLYRIFTIQASPQNTRLIGILLLIEFSVVMVVHMVMNEFLLHAVTFGLGVLLVATQTIKLVSQRVPHPFTRKKLRNIGLFGVCSFVFGYMVWLIDEWACNPLIRIRHSVGLPLAFVFELHGWHRRSIHHWLDPRQSRGSKNHRSSSSDDKLNLVKQNFGADLTVNYKTHPEWSKEVLRLTNGEGVDYILENGGSGTIGESLNAIKMGGNISVIGFLSRAEQSKMPDIASLALARGAVVRGIVVGSTQLLEEVTRFVATKGLRLPVDKVFAFKEDAVIEAYEYVSSGSQIGKVCIKVAE
;
A
#
# COMPACT_ATOMS: atom_id res chain seq x y z
N MET A 1 -0.85 -12.78 15.84
CA MET A 1 -2.20 -12.90 16.45
C MET A 1 -2.36 -14.18 17.27
N HIS A 2 -1.90 -15.35 16.80
CA HIS A 2 -1.91 -16.61 17.57
C HIS A 2 -1.22 -16.56 18.94
N LEU A 3 -0.21 -15.69 19.11
CA LEU A 3 0.43 -15.42 20.41
C LEU A 3 -0.53 -14.96 21.52
N LEU A 4 -1.72 -14.43 21.16
CA LEU A 4 -2.74 -14.03 22.13
C LEU A 4 -3.78 -15.13 22.40
N VAL A 5 -4.09 -15.97 21.40
CA VAL A 5 -5.13 -17.00 21.50
C VAL A 5 -4.61 -18.23 22.26
N THR A 6 -3.38 -18.66 22.00
CA THR A 6 -2.81 -19.87 22.62
C THR A 6 -2.72 -19.78 24.16
N PRO A 7 -2.26 -18.67 24.77
CA PRO A 7 -2.25 -18.54 26.23
C PRO A 7 -3.66 -18.52 26.84
N LEU A 8 -4.65 -17.97 26.14
CA LEU A 8 -6.05 -17.95 26.59
C LEU A 8 -6.67 -19.35 26.54
N LEU A 9 -6.45 -20.09 25.45
CA LEU A 9 -6.86 -21.50 25.34
C LEU A 9 -6.23 -22.33 26.44
N TYR A 10 -4.91 -22.20 26.64
CA TYR A 10 -4.20 -22.88 27.72
C TYR A 10 -4.85 -22.58 29.07
N ARG A 11 -5.09 -21.31 29.41
CA ARG A 11 -5.69 -20.94 30.70
C ARG A 11 -7.12 -21.47 30.86
N ILE A 12 -7.94 -21.41 29.81
CA ILE A 12 -9.32 -21.89 29.83
C ILE A 12 -9.38 -23.40 30.07
N PHE A 13 -8.52 -24.18 29.39
CA PHE A 13 -8.52 -25.64 29.53
C PHE A 13 -7.81 -26.14 30.79
N THR A 14 -6.97 -25.33 31.43
CA THR A 14 -6.17 -25.75 32.60
C THR A 14 -6.75 -25.30 33.94
N ILE A 15 -7.77 -24.42 33.94
CA ILE A 15 -8.41 -23.83 35.13
C ILE A 15 -8.90 -24.86 36.19
N GLN A 16 -9.13 -26.11 35.80
CA GLN A 16 -9.54 -27.22 36.68
C GLN A 16 -8.81 -28.54 36.38
N ALA A 17 -7.75 -28.49 35.55
CA ALA A 17 -7.06 -29.68 35.12
C ALA A 17 -6.05 -30.15 36.18
N SER A 18 -5.85 -31.47 36.29
CA SER A 18 -4.77 -32.03 37.11
C SER A 18 -3.40 -31.53 36.60
N PRO A 19 -2.34 -31.56 37.43
CA PRO A 19 -1.00 -31.15 37.00
C PRO A 19 -0.49 -31.92 35.77
N GLN A 20 -0.87 -33.20 35.65
CA GLN A 20 -0.53 -34.03 34.49
C GLN A 20 -1.27 -33.59 33.22
N ASN A 21 -2.59 -33.35 33.32
CA ASN A 21 -3.40 -32.89 32.20
C ASN A 21 -3.00 -31.48 31.75
N THR A 22 -2.64 -30.61 32.70
CA THR A 22 -2.14 -29.26 32.41
C THR A 22 -0.86 -29.30 31.57
N ARG A 23 0.09 -30.18 31.92
CA ARG A 23 1.31 -30.37 31.12
C ARG A 23 1.00 -30.93 29.73
N LEU A 24 0.12 -31.91 29.64
CA LEU A 24 -0.29 -32.50 28.37
C LEU A 24 -0.93 -31.46 27.44
N ILE A 25 -1.88 -30.66 27.94
CA ILE A 25 -2.54 -29.58 27.18
C ILE A 25 -1.51 -28.56 26.70
N GLY A 26 -0.54 -28.18 27.55
CA GLY A 26 0.53 -27.27 27.18
C GLY A 26 1.41 -27.81 26.03
N ILE A 27 1.79 -29.09 26.10
CA ILE A 27 2.59 -29.76 25.06
C ILE A 27 1.80 -29.84 23.76
N LEU A 28 0.53 -30.24 23.80
CA LEU A 28 -0.32 -30.35 22.62
C LEU A 28 -0.50 -29.00 21.91
N LEU A 29 -0.82 -27.95 22.67
CA LEU A 29 -0.97 -26.59 22.12
C LEU A 29 0.36 -26.05 21.54
N LEU A 30 1.50 -26.37 22.16
CA LEU A 30 2.82 -25.98 21.67
C LEU A 30 3.14 -26.67 20.34
N ILE A 31 2.89 -27.98 20.24
CA ILE A 31 3.11 -28.76 19.01
C ILE A 31 2.19 -28.26 17.90
N GLU A 32 0.89 -28.15 18.17
CA GLU A 32 -0.11 -27.67 17.20
C GLU A 32 0.29 -26.29 16.66
N PHE A 33 0.58 -25.34 17.54
CA PHE A 33 0.98 -23.99 17.15
C PHE A 33 2.27 -23.99 16.32
N SER A 34 3.27 -24.76 16.73
CA SER A 34 4.55 -24.84 16.02
C SER A 34 4.37 -25.39 14.61
N VAL A 35 3.55 -26.44 14.46
CA VAL A 35 3.23 -27.03 13.15
C VAL A 35 2.48 -26.03 12.27
N VAL A 36 1.45 -25.37 12.78
CA VAL A 36 0.68 -24.37 12.00
C VAL A 36 1.57 -23.20 11.56
N MET A 37 2.48 -22.73 12.42
CA MET A 37 3.42 -21.65 12.05
C MET A 37 4.43 -22.10 11.00
N VAL A 38 5.05 -23.26 11.17
CA VAL A 38 6.03 -23.78 10.19
C VAL A 38 5.35 -24.00 8.84
N VAL A 39 4.19 -24.65 8.82
CA VAL A 39 3.45 -24.89 7.56
C VAL A 39 3.05 -23.57 6.90
N HIS A 40 2.55 -22.59 7.67
CA HIS A 40 2.23 -21.28 7.14
C HIS A 40 3.46 -20.57 6.53
N MET A 41 4.61 -20.62 7.22
CA MET A 41 5.85 -20.00 6.72
C MET A 41 6.40 -20.71 5.47
N VAL A 42 6.30 -22.04 5.38
CA VAL A 42 6.82 -22.82 4.25
C VAL A 42 5.90 -22.74 3.04
N MET A 43 4.59 -22.87 3.24
CA MET A 43 3.62 -22.94 2.14
C MET A 43 3.17 -21.55 1.66
N ASN A 44 3.48 -20.49 2.41
CA ASN A 44 2.95 -19.14 2.20
C ASN A 44 1.39 -19.12 2.10
N GLU A 45 0.76 -20.10 2.76
CA GLU A 45 -0.68 -20.33 2.71
C GLU A 45 -1.39 -19.51 3.79
N PHE A 46 -2.05 -18.44 3.36
CA PHE A 46 -2.77 -17.53 4.26
C PHE A 46 -4.03 -18.17 4.87
N LEU A 47 -4.67 -19.08 4.13
CA LEU A 47 -5.93 -19.70 4.51
C LEU A 47 -5.81 -20.54 5.79
N LEU A 48 -4.75 -21.35 5.88
CA LEU A 48 -4.52 -22.21 7.05
C LEU A 48 -4.39 -21.36 8.33
N HIS A 49 -3.65 -20.26 8.25
CA HIS A 49 -3.49 -19.32 9.35
C HIS A 49 -4.82 -18.67 9.76
N ALA A 50 -5.60 -18.25 8.76
CA ALA A 50 -6.88 -17.59 8.95
C ALA A 50 -7.92 -18.51 9.61
N VAL A 51 -8.01 -19.75 9.14
CA VAL A 51 -8.97 -20.75 9.64
C VAL A 51 -8.61 -21.18 11.06
N THR A 52 -7.35 -21.49 11.31
CA THR A 52 -6.88 -21.88 12.66
C THR A 52 -7.10 -20.75 13.67
N PHE A 53 -6.90 -19.49 13.27
CA PHE A 53 -7.16 -18.34 14.14
C PHE A 53 -8.66 -18.19 14.45
N GLY A 54 -9.51 -18.24 13.43
CA GLY A 54 -10.96 -18.14 13.59
C GLY A 54 -11.51 -19.23 14.52
N LEU A 55 -11.08 -20.48 14.31
CA LEU A 55 -11.43 -21.61 15.16
C LEU A 55 -10.95 -21.41 16.61
N GLY A 56 -9.71 -20.95 16.81
CA GLY A 56 -9.17 -20.69 18.14
C GLY A 56 -9.98 -19.63 18.91
N VAL A 57 -10.35 -18.52 18.27
CA VAL A 57 -11.17 -17.47 18.90
C VAL A 57 -12.58 -17.98 19.23
N LEU A 58 -13.19 -18.76 18.34
CA LEU A 58 -14.50 -19.38 18.59
C LEU A 58 -14.46 -20.37 19.76
N LEU A 59 -13.40 -21.17 19.85
CA LEU A 59 -13.17 -22.07 20.99
C LEU A 59 -13.02 -21.31 22.30
N VAL A 60 -12.22 -20.24 22.32
CA VAL A 60 -12.09 -19.36 23.50
C VAL A 60 -13.45 -18.80 23.91
N ALA A 61 -14.22 -18.26 22.96
CA ALA A 61 -15.49 -17.61 23.25
C ALA A 61 -16.54 -18.60 23.76
N THR A 62 -16.71 -19.76 23.10
CA THR A 62 -17.67 -20.79 23.51
C THR A 62 -17.33 -21.40 24.86
N GLN A 63 -16.06 -21.70 25.12
CA GLN A 63 -15.63 -22.22 26.42
C GLN A 63 -15.76 -21.18 27.53
N THR A 64 -15.51 -19.90 27.24
CA THR A 64 -15.73 -18.81 28.20
C THR A 64 -17.20 -18.74 28.61
N ILE A 65 -18.13 -18.81 27.64
CA ILE A 65 -19.58 -18.84 27.91
C ILE A 65 -19.96 -20.06 28.76
N LYS A 66 -19.38 -21.22 28.46
CA LYS A 66 -19.59 -22.45 29.23
C LYS A 66 -19.12 -22.29 30.68
N LEU A 67 -17.92 -21.76 30.90
CA LEU A 67 -17.38 -21.49 32.24
C LEU A 67 -18.23 -20.47 33.02
N VAL A 68 -18.70 -19.40 32.35
CA VAL A 68 -19.61 -18.42 32.95
C VAL A 68 -20.90 -19.11 33.42
N SER A 69 -21.45 -20.04 32.64
CA SER A 69 -22.67 -20.76 33.01
C SER A 69 -22.51 -21.67 34.23
N GLN A 70 -21.29 -22.21 34.43
CA GLN A 70 -20.96 -23.12 35.53
C GLN A 70 -20.52 -22.38 36.80
N ARG A 71 -19.84 -21.22 36.67
CA ARG A 71 -19.16 -20.57 37.80
C ARG A 71 -19.87 -19.34 38.37
N VAL A 72 -20.82 -18.74 37.65
CA VAL A 72 -21.52 -17.53 38.14
C VAL A 72 -22.74 -17.94 38.96
N PRO A 73 -22.75 -17.80 40.29
CA PRO A 73 -23.84 -18.29 41.13
C PRO A 73 -25.16 -17.55 40.88
N HIS A 74 -25.13 -16.22 40.75
CA HIS A 74 -26.34 -15.40 40.63
C HIS A 74 -27.01 -15.54 39.24
N PRO A 75 -28.29 -15.95 39.16
CA PRO A 75 -28.96 -16.29 37.91
C PRO A 75 -29.11 -15.10 36.95
N PHE A 76 -29.39 -13.91 37.49
CA PHE A 76 -29.50 -12.67 36.70
C PHE A 76 -28.17 -12.31 36.00
N THR A 77 -27.06 -12.27 36.77
CA THR A 77 -25.72 -11.95 36.27
C THR A 77 -25.24 -12.99 35.26
N ARG A 78 -25.51 -14.27 35.51
CA ARG A 78 -25.20 -15.37 34.59
C ARG A 78 -25.89 -15.20 33.24
N LYS A 79 -27.19 -14.88 33.24
CA LYS A 79 -27.97 -14.62 32.01
C LYS A 79 -27.41 -13.41 31.24
N LYS A 80 -27.08 -12.33 31.94
CA LYS A 80 -26.51 -11.11 31.33
C LYS A 80 -25.14 -11.37 30.68
N LEU A 81 -24.22 -12.01 31.40
CA LEU A 81 -22.89 -12.35 30.89
C LEU A 81 -22.95 -13.33 29.72
N ARG A 82 -23.87 -14.32 29.77
CA ARG A 82 -24.10 -15.23 28.66
C ARG A 82 -24.60 -14.51 27.40
N ASN A 83 -25.52 -13.56 27.55
CA ASN A 83 -26.03 -12.79 26.41
C ASN A 83 -24.94 -11.89 25.79
N ILE A 84 -24.09 -11.27 26.62
CA ILE A 84 -22.93 -10.49 26.14
C ILE A 84 -21.97 -11.40 25.38
N GLY A 85 -21.66 -12.58 25.93
CA GLY A 85 -20.80 -13.57 25.26
C GLY A 85 -21.39 -14.06 23.94
N LEU A 86 -22.68 -14.37 23.90
CA LEU A 86 -23.37 -14.81 22.68
C LEU A 86 -23.36 -13.71 21.61
N PHE A 87 -23.63 -12.46 22.00
CA PHE A 87 -23.52 -11.31 21.10
C PHE A 87 -22.11 -11.16 20.53
N GLY A 88 -21.08 -11.32 21.38
CA GLY A 88 -19.68 -11.30 20.94
C GLY A 88 -19.35 -12.41 19.93
N VAL A 89 -19.84 -13.64 20.16
CA VAL A 89 -19.68 -14.76 19.21
C VAL A 89 -20.37 -14.44 17.88
N CYS A 90 -21.62 -14.00 17.91
CA CYS A 90 -22.35 -13.63 16.69
C CYS A 90 -21.64 -12.52 15.91
N SER A 91 -21.16 -11.48 16.61
CA SER A 91 -20.43 -10.37 16.00
C SER A 91 -19.12 -10.82 15.39
N PHE A 92 -18.38 -11.70 16.07
CA PHE A 92 -17.13 -12.26 15.54
C PHE A 92 -17.37 -13.14 14.32
N VAL A 93 -18.35 -14.05 14.37
CA VAL A 93 -18.70 -14.91 13.21
C VAL A 93 -19.09 -14.05 12.02
N PHE A 94 -19.93 -13.03 12.23
CA PHE A 94 -20.31 -12.11 11.16
C PHE A 94 -19.10 -11.38 10.58
N GLY A 95 -18.27 -10.76 11.43
CA GLY A 95 -17.07 -10.06 10.98
C GLY A 95 -16.06 -10.97 10.27
N TYR A 96 -15.89 -12.20 10.77
CA TYR A 96 -15.00 -13.20 10.16
C TYR A 96 -15.53 -13.68 8.80
N MET A 97 -16.85 -13.86 8.65
CA MET A 97 -17.47 -14.15 7.35
C MET A 97 -17.28 -13.02 6.35
N VAL A 98 -17.52 -11.77 6.76
CA VAL A 98 -17.27 -10.59 5.91
C VAL A 98 -15.80 -10.52 5.49
N TRP A 99 -14.88 -10.77 6.42
CA TRP A 99 -13.45 -10.79 6.16
C TRP A 99 -13.02 -11.92 5.20
N LEU A 100 -13.62 -13.12 5.31
CA LEU A 100 -13.39 -14.22 4.36
C LEU A 100 -13.93 -13.89 2.95
N ILE A 101 -15.08 -13.23 2.87
CA ILE A 101 -15.64 -12.72 1.61
C ILE A 101 -14.66 -11.71 0.97
N ASP A 102 -14.06 -10.82 1.76
CA ASP A 102 -13.04 -9.86 1.31
C ASP A 102 -11.77 -10.55 0.75
N GLU A 103 -11.34 -11.67 1.31
CA GLU A 103 -10.19 -12.42 0.78
C GLU A 103 -10.55 -13.22 -0.48
N TRP A 104 -11.70 -13.90 -0.49
CA TRP A 104 -12.03 -14.89 -1.52
C TRP A 104 -12.89 -14.34 -2.65
N ALA A 105 -13.92 -13.58 -2.31
CA ALA A 105 -14.93 -13.13 -3.25
C ALA A 105 -14.65 -11.73 -3.81
N CYS A 106 -13.62 -11.03 -3.33
CA CYS A 106 -13.29 -9.68 -3.81
C CYS A 106 -13.11 -9.61 -5.34
N ASN A 107 -12.34 -10.53 -5.93
CA ASN A 107 -12.14 -10.57 -7.38
C ASN A 107 -13.43 -10.89 -8.18
N PRO A 108 -14.22 -11.92 -7.82
CA PRO A 108 -15.55 -12.14 -8.40
C PRO A 108 -16.51 -10.95 -8.25
N LEU A 109 -16.57 -10.34 -7.06
CA LEU A 109 -17.47 -9.22 -6.74
C LEU A 109 -17.12 -7.97 -7.55
N ILE A 110 -15.82 -7.70 -7.78
CA ILE A 110 -15.37 -6.65 -8.69
C ILE A 110 -15.84 -6.91 -10.13
N ARG A 111 -15.75 -8.16 -10.63
CA ARG A 111 -16.23 -8.49 -11.99
C ARG A 111 -17.74 -8.32 -12.13
N ILE A 112 -18.51 -8.76 -11.12
CA ILE A 112 -19.96 -8.59 -11.07
C ILE A 112 -20.32 -7.10 -11.05
N ARG A 113 -19.62 -6.29 -10.25
CA ARG A 113 -19.80 -4.82 -10.22
C ARG A 113 -19.67 -4.19 -11.61
N HIS A 114 -18.61 -4.53 -12.34
CA HIS A 114 -18.41 -4.01 -13.70
C HIS A 114 -19.49 -4.48 -14.69
N SER A 115 -20.14 -5.61 -14.41
CA SER A 115 -21.20 -6.18 -15.25
C SER A 115 -22.58 -5.59 -14.93
N VAL A 116 -22.83 -5.19 -13.68
CA VAL A 116 -24.15 -4.74 -13.20
C VAL A 116 -24.36 -3.22 -13.35
N GLY A 117 -23.31 -2.40 -13.25
CA GLY A 117 -23.40 -0.95 -13.43
C GLY A 117 -24.14 -0.21 -12.31
N LEU A 118 -24.10 1.12 -12.33
CA LEU A 118 -24.81 1.96 -11.34
C LEU A 118 -26.33 1.99 -11.64
N PRO A 119 -27.20 2.04 -10.60
CA PRO A 119 -26.90 2.23 -9.19
C PRO A 119 -26.65 0.94 -8.39
N LEU A 120 -26.97 -0.23 -8.96
CA LEU A 120 -26.85 -1.53 -8.28
C LEU A 120 -25.40 -1.94 -7.94
N ALA A 121 -24.41 -1.37 -8.64
CA ALA A 121 -23.00 -1.49 -8.32
C ALA A 121 -22.64 -1.05 -6.89
N PHE A 122 -23.43 -0.15 -6.27
CA PHE A 122 -23.24 0.28 -4.89
C PHE A 122 -23.48 -0.84 -3.87
N VAL A 123 -24.38 -1.79 -4.16
CA VAL A 123 -24.64 -2.95 -3.28
C VAL A 123 -23.41 -3.85 -3.19
N PHE A 124 -22.63 -3.91 -4.27
CA PHE A 124 -21.37 -4.65 -4.31
C PHE A 124 -20.18 -3.85 -3.76
N GLU A 125 -20.40 -2.61 -3.32
CA GLU A 125 -19.38 -1.67 -2.85
C GLU A 125 -19.06 -1.77 -1.35
N LEU A 126 -19.87 -2.52 -0.58
CA LEU A 126 -19.75 -2.70 0.87
C LEU A 126 -18.45 -3.38 1.36
N HIS A 127 -17.52 -3.69 0.45
CA HIS A 127 -16.33 -4.52 0.68
C HIS A 127 -15.09 -3.90 0.01
N GLY A 128 -13.95 -3.91 0.71
CA GLY A 128 -12.64 -3.53 0.14
C GLY A 128 -12.19 -2.06 0.21
N TRP A 129 -12.80 -1.19 1.03
CA TRP A 129 -12.33 0.21 1.18
C TRP A 129 -10.85 0.28 1.60
N HIS A 130 -10.36 -0.70 2.37
CA HIS A 130 -8.96 -0.79 2.80
C HIS A 130 -8.00 -1.36 1.73
N ARG A 131 -8.43 -2.30 0.88
CA ARG A 131 -7.58 -2.93 -0.17
C ARG A 131 -7.47 -2.13 -1.46
N ARG A 132 -8.38 -1.16 -1.71
CA ARG A 132 -8.26 -0.21 -2.84
C ARG A 132 -6.92 0.54 -2.82
N SER A 133 -6.33 0.74 -1.64
CA SER A 133 -5.04 1.40 -1.48
C SER A 133 -3.81 0.52 -1.76
N ILE A 134 -3.91 -0.75 -2.16
CA ILE A 134 -2.71 -1.60 -2.40
C ILE A 134 -2.73 -2.32 -3.76
N HIS A 135 -3.90 -2.77 -4.25
CA HIS A 135 -3.98 -3.45 -5.56
C HIS A 135 -4.10 -2.51 -6.76
N HIS A 136 -4.47 -1.24 -6.55
CA HIS A 136 -4.54 -0.23 -7.60
C HIS A 136 -3.15 0.22 -8.13
N TRP A 137 -2.06 -0.26 -7.53
CA TRP A 137 -0.68 0.18 -7.81
C TRP A 137 0.06 -0.67 -8.84
N LEU A 138 -0.47 -1.85 -9.20
CA LEU A 138 0.21 -2.82 -10.07
C LEU A 138 -0.59 -3.18 -11.32
N ASP A 139 -1.63 -2.42 -11.69
CA ASP A 139 -2.35 -2.69 -12.94
C ASP A 139 -1.64 -2.01 -14.14
N PRO A 140 -0.92 -2.77 -15.00
CA PRO A 140 -0.30 -2.23 -16.20
C PRO A 140 -1.31 -1.67 -17.21
N ARG A 141 -2.62 -1.89 -17.04
CA ARG A 141 -3.67 -1.32 -17.91
C ARG A 141 -3.84 0.19 -17.74
N GLN A 142 -3.45 0.79 -16.61
CA GLN A 142 -3.49 2.26 -16.46
C GLN A 142 -2.53 2.98 -17.44
N SER A 143 -1.49 2.30 -17.92
CA SER A 143 -0.55 2.90 -18.88
C SER A 143 -1.13 3.18 -20.27
N ARG A 144 -2.27 2.55 -20.62
CA ARG A 144 -2.94 2.73 -21.92
C ARG A 144 -4.15 3.66 -21.77
N GLY A 145 -3.87 4.95 -21.56
CA GLY A 145 -4.91 5.99 -21.48
C GLY A 145 -4.64 7.11 -20.46
N SER A 146 -3.60 6.98 -19.63
CA SER A 146 -3.23 8.03 -18.67
C SER A 146 -2.61 9.23 -19.37
N LYS A 147 -3.12 10.43 -19.11
CA LYS A 147 -2.49 11.69 -19.55
C LYS A 147 -1.25 11.97 -18.73
N ASN A 148 -0.09 11.97 -19.36
CA ASN A 148 1.20 12.15 -18.71
C ASN A 148 1.51 13.64 -18.55
N HIS A 149 1.69 14.07 -17.30
CA HIS A 149 2.09 15.43 -16.95
C HIS A 149 3.58 15.47 -16.59
N ARG A 150 4.31 16.45 -17.11
CA ARG A 150 5.74 16.64 -16.82
C ARG A 150 6.02 18.08 -16.41
N SER A 151 6.88 18.28 -15.42
CA SER A 151 7.36 19.61 -15.04
C SER A 151 8.89 19.72 -15.16
N SER A 152 9.37 20.91 -15.49
CA SER A 152 10.80 21.24 -15.61
C SER A 152 11.04 22.73 -15.43
N SER A 153 12.29 23.15 -15.23
CA SER A 153 12.69 24.56 -15.23
C SER A 153 13.11 25.10 -16.59
N SER A 154 13.06 24.26 -17.64
CA SER A 154 13.51 24.58 -18.99
C SER A 154 12.46 24.18 -20.01
N ASP A 155 12.00 25.15 -20.81
CA ASP A 155 11.04 24.90 -21.88
C ASP A 155 11.63 24.02 -22.98
N ASP A 156 12.92 24.16 -23.27
CA ASP A 156 13.62 23.29 -24.22
C ASP A 156 13.54 21.82 -23.80
N LYS A 157 13.75 21.52 -22.51
CA LYS A 157 13.60 20.17 -21.98
C LYS A 157 12.17 19.67 -22.07
N LEU A 158 11.19 20.51 -21.78
CA LEU A 158 9.78 20.15 -21.87
C LEU A 158 9.38 19.82 -23.31
N ASN A 159 9.82 20.65 -24.27
CA ASN A 159 9.60 20.42 -25.70
C ASN A 159 10.23 19.11 -26.16
N LEU A 160 11.48 18.85 -25.75
CA LEU A 160 12.19 17.62 -26.10
C LEU A 160 11.51 16.38 -25.49
N VAL A 161 11.02 16.49 -24.25
CA VAL A 161 10.28 15.40 -23.60
C VAL A 161 8.93 15.15 -24.27
N LYS A 162 8.22 16.21 -24.66
CA LYS A 162 6.96 16.12 -25.39
C LYS A 162 7.15 15.45 -26.76
N GLN A 163 8.19 15.84 -27.50
CA GLN A 163 8.51 15.27 -28.81
C GLN A 163 8.95 13.80 -28.73
N ASN A 164 9.84 13.47 -27.78
CA ASN A 164 10.48 12.15 -27.73
C ASN A 164 9.73 11.12 -26.91
N PHE A 165 8.92 11.54 -25.93
CA PHE A 165 8.24 10.63 -25.00
C PHE A 165 6.73 10.84 -24.92
N GLY A 166 6.15 11.74 -25.73
CA GLY A 166 4.70 11.91 -25.83
C GLY A 166 4.06 12.42 -24.54
N ALA A 167 4.71 13.32 -23.81
CA ALA A 167 4.07 13.98 -22.67
C ALA A 167 2.89 14.82 -23.16
N ASP A 168 1.68 14.49 -22.69
CA ASP A 168 0.46 15.19 -23.10
C ASP A 168 0.46 16.65 -22.61
N LEU A 169 0.93 16.87 -21.39
CA LEU A 169 0.88 18.15 -20.70
C LEU A 169 2.22 18.44 -20.00
N THR A 170 2.68 19.68 -20.15
CA THR A 170 3.98 20.13 -19.63
C THR A 170 3.83 21.46 -18.91
N VAL A 171 4.45 21.61 -17.73
CA VAL A 171 4.42 22.86 -16.94
C VAL A 171 5.82 23.29 -16.55
N ASN A 172 6.19 24.53 -16.87
CA ASN A 172 7.44 25.11 -16.40
C ASN A 172 7.25 25.76 -15.03
N TYR A 173 7.90 25.21 -13.99
CA TYR A 173 7.70 25.68 -12.61
C TYR A 173 8.43 27.00 -12.29
N LYS A 174 9.32 27.49 -13.18
CA LYS A 174 9.92 28.82 -13.03
C LYS A 174 8.98 29.92 -13.54
N THR A 175 8.28 29.67 -14.64
CA THR A 175 7.30 30.61 -15.20
C THR A 175 5.96 30.52 -14.47
N HIS A 176 5.65 29.36 -13.90
CA HIS A 176 4.48 29.12 -13.06
C HIS A 176 4.90 28.60 -11.68
N PRO A 177 5.31 29.48 -10.74
CA PRO A 177 5.66 29.06 -9.38
C PRO A 177 4.50 28.36 -8.66
N GLU A 178 3.27 28.82 -8.89
CA GLU A 178 2.02 28.18 -8.45
C GLU A 178 1.55 27.14 -9.48
N TRP A 179 2.43 26.21 -9.85
CA TRP A 179 2.16 25.25 -10.93
C TRP A 179 0.96 24.34 -10.65
N SER A 180 0.54 24.19 -9.39
CA SER A 180 -0.67 23.44 -9.05
C SER A 180 -1.93 24.03 -9.69
N LYS A 181 -2.03 25.37 -9.78
CA LYS A 181 -3.13 26.05 -10.47
C LYS A 181 -3.13 25.76 -11.95
N GLU A 182 -1.96 25.69 -12.56
CA GLU A 182 -1.82 25.36 -13.99
C GLU A 182 -2.21 23.91 -14.25
N VAL A 183 -1.82 22.98 -13.38
CA VAL A 183 -2.27 21.58 -13.45
C VAL A 183 -3.78 21.50 -13.34
N LEU A 184 -4.39 22.20 -12.38
CA LEU A 184 -5.86 22.24 -12.26
C LEU A 184 -6.51 22.85 -13.50
N ARG A 185 -5.96 23.91 -14.08
CA ARG A 185 -6.46 24.52 -15.32
C ARG A 185 -6.43 23.51 -16.48
N LEU A 186 -5.33 22.78 -16.64
CA LEU A 186 -5.15 21.78 -17.70
C LEU A 186 -6.00 20.51 -17.50
N THR A 187 -6.43 20.25 -16.26
CA THR A 187 -7.25 19.10 -15.87
C THR A 187 -8.71 19.48 -15.58
N ASN A 188 -9.15 20.68 -15.98
CA ASN A 188 -10.50 21.19 -15.74
C ASN A 188 -10.94 21.13 -14.26
N GLY A 189 -9.98 21.34 -13.34
CA GLY A 189 -10.19 21.34 -11.91
C GLY A 189 -10.15 19.96 -11.24
N GLU A 190 -9.95 18.87 -11.99
CA GLU A 190 -9.90 17.53 -11.39
C GLU A 190 -8.60 17.25 -10.63
N GLY A 191 -7.48 17.79 -11.10
CA GLY A 191 -6.15 17.43 -10.61
C GLY A 191 -5.64 16.12 -11.22
N VAL A 192 -4.58 15.57 -10.63
CA VAL A 192 -3.91 14.34 -11.10
C VAL A 192 -4.11 13.18 -10.13
N ASP A 193 -4.24 11.96 -10.66
CA ASP A 193 -4.43 10.75 -9.84
C ASP A 193 -3.14 10.32 -9.11
N TYR A 194 -1.99 10.53 -9.74
CA TYR A 194 -0.67 10.12 -9.24
C TYR A 194 0.37 11.22 -9.42
N ILE A 195 1.17 11.45 -8.39
CA ILE A 195 2.33 12.36 -8.43
C ILE A 195 3.58 11.59 -7.98
N LEU A 196 4.64 11.71 -8.77
CA LEU A 196 6.00 11.29 -8.39
C LEU A 196 6.74 12.52 -7.86
N GLU A 197 6.77 12.66 -6.54
CA GLU A 197 7.32 13.82 -5.86
C GLU A 197 8.83 13.66 -5.63
N ASN A 198 9.62 14.54 -6.22
CA ASN A 198 11.09 14.50 -6.16
C ASN A 198 11.70 15.80 -5.61
N GLY A 199 10.94 16.90 -5.57
CA GLY A 199 11.43 18.15 -5.00
C GLY A 199 11.41 18.09 -3.47
N GLY A 200 10.45 17.39 -2.85
CA GLY A 200 10.41 17.21 -1.41
C GLY A 200 9.80 18.43 -0.70
N SER A 201 10.45 18.94 0.37
CA SER A 201 9.86 19.97 1.23
C SER A 201 9.56 21.29 0.51
N GLY A 202 10.28 21.61 -0.57
CA GLY A 202 10.04 22.80 -1.38
C GLY A 202 8.85 22.73 -2.33
N THR A 203 8.28 21.54 -2.58
CA THR A 203 7.30 21.32 -3.67
C THR A 203 6.09 20.51 -3.26
N ILE A 204 6.16 19.77 -2.16
CA ILE A 204 5.08 18.88 -1.69
C ILE A 204 3.74 19.60 -1.46
N GLY A 205 3.76 20.89 -1.09
CA GLY A 205 2.55 21.70 -0.94
C GLY A 205 1.81 21.86 -2.26
N GLU A 206 2.52 22.19 -3.33
CA GLU A 206 1.94 22.29 -4.67
C GLU A 206 1.46 20.92 -5.18
N SER A 207 2.17 19.85 -4.86
CA SER A 207 1.73 18.48 -5.18
C SER A 207 0.40 18.11 -4.51
N LEU A 208 0.22 18.49 -3.24
CA LEU A 208 -1.06 18.31 -2.54
C LEU A 208 -2.17 19.22 -3.08
N ASN A 209 -1.83 20.40 -3.61
CA ASN A 209 -2.82 21.27 -4.24
C ASN A 209 -3.26 20.74 -5.60
N ALA A 210 -2.36 20.09 -6.35
CA ALA A 210 -2.58 19.56 -7.69
C ALA A 210 -3.20 18.14 -7.71
N ILE A 211 -3.13 17.39 -6.60
CA ILE A 211 -3.66 16.01 -6.53
C ILE A 211 -5.20 16.01 -6.54
N LYS A 212 -5.76 15.04 -7.26
CA LYS A 212 -7.18 14.71 -7.22
C LYS A 212 -7.59 14.18 -5.84
N MET A 213 -8.87 14.32 -5.49
CA MET A 213 -9.43 13.71 -4.27
C MET A 213 -9.20 12.19 -4.25
N GLY A 214 -8.61 11.68 -3.17
CA GLY A 214 -8.22 10.26 -3.05
C GLY A 214 -6.96 9.86 -3.80
N GLY A 215 -6.24 10.82 -4.40
CA GLY A 215 -5.06 10.56 -5.21
C GLY A 215 -3.81 10.20 -4.39
N ASN A 216 -2.74 9.85 -5.11
CA ASN A 216 -1.53 9.26 -4.54
C ASN A 216 -0.29 10.08 -4.86
N ILE A 217 0.47 10.43 -3.82
CA ILE A 217 1.75 11.12 -3.92
C ILE A 217 2.85 10.20 -3.43
N SER A 218 3.74 9.80 -4.34
CA SER A 218 4.91 8.98 -4.05
C SER A 218 6.14 9.87 -3.93
N VAL A 219 6.65 10.05 -2.72
CA VAL A 219 7.84 10.85 -2.44
C VAL A 219 9.08 9.99 -2.67
N ILE A 220 9.81 10.28 -3.74
CA ILE A 220 10.98 9.52 -4.22
C ILE A 220 12.31 10.26 -4.03
N GLY A 221 12.28 11.55 -3.65
CA GLY A 221 13.48 12.36 -3.47
C GLY A 221 13.25 13.75 -2.89
N PHE A 222 14.35 14.44 -2.61
CA PHE A 222 14.39 15.77 -1.98
C PHE A 222 15.42 16.68 -2.67
N LEU A 223 15.09 17.15 -3.87
CA LEU A 223 15.95 18.07 -4.64
C LEU A 223 15.78 19.55 -4.23
N SER A 224 14.66 19.92 -3.63
CA SER A 224 14.33 21.29 -3.22
C SER A 224 14.05 21.33 -1.72
N ARG A 225 14.82 22.14 -0.99
CA ARG A 225 14.63 22.31 0.46
C ARG A 225 13.89 23.61 0.75
N ALA A 226 12.81 23.50 1.50
CA ALA A 226 12.19 24.63 2.19
C ALA A 226 12.76 24.80 3.60
N GLU A 227 12.81 26.04 4.08
CA GLU A 227 13.02 26.33 5.50
C GLU A 227 11.91 25.71 6.34
N GLN A 228 12.24 25.25 7.55
CA GLN A 228 11.29 24.60 8.46
C GLN A 228 10.06 25.47 8.73
N SER A 229 10.25 26.79 8.86
CA SER A 229 9.19 27.78 9.07
C SER A 229 8.24 27.96 7.89
N LYS A 230 8.65 27.53 6.69
CA LYS A 230 7.88 27.63 5.43
C LYS A 230 7.34 26.29 4.97
N MET A 231 7.53 25.21 5.73
CA MET A 231 7.00 23.91 5.34
C MET A 231 5.48 23.88 5.48
N PRO A 232 4.76 23.36 4.48
CA PRO A 232 3.32 23.26 4.53
C PRO A 232 2.88 22.20 5.55
N ASP A 233 1.68 22.39 6.11
CA ASP A 233 1.05 21.38 6.96
C ASP A 233 0.54 20.22 6.10
N ILE A 234 1.38 19.21 5.95
CA ILE A 234 1.10 18.02 5.15
C ILE A 234 -0.11 17.26 5.66
N ALA A 235 -0.33 17.23 6.99
CA ALA A 235 -1.42 16.46 7.57
C ALA A 235 -2.77 17.04 7.19
N SER A 236 -2.94 18.36 7.32
CA SER A 236 -4.18 19.03 6.93
C SER A 236 -4.41 19.00 5.43
N LEU A 237 -3.38 19.23 4.62
CA LEU A 237 -3.48 19.18 3.16
C LEU A 237 -3.80 17.77 2.64
N ALA A 238 -3.17 16.73 3.19
CA ALA A 238 -3.48 15.35 2.83
C ALA A 238 -4.91 14.97 3.24
N LEU A 239 -5.35 15.40 4.43
CA LEU A 239 -6.74 15.18 4.88
C LEU A 239 -7.75 15.89 3.97
N ALA A 240 -7.50 17.15 3.59
CA ALA A 240 -8.39 17.94 2.73
C ALA A 240 -8.59 17.32 1.34
N ARG A 241 -7.62 16.52 0.87
CA ARG A 241 -7.68 15.79 -0.39
C ARG A 241 -7.96 14.30 -0.23
N GLY A 242 -8.08 13.79 1.01
CA GLY A 242 -8.08 12.35 1.26
C GLY A 242 -6.91 11.62 0.59
N ALA A 243 -5.78 12.30 0.42
CA ALA A 243 -4.65 11.84 -0.39
C ALA A 243 -3.76 10.88 0.40
N VAL A 244 -3.15 9.93 -0.31
CA VAL A 244 -2.11 9.05 0.24
C VAL A 244 -0.75 9.67 -0.08
N VAL A 245 0.00 10.03 0.96
CA VAL A 245 1.40 10.46 0.82
C VAL A 245 2.30 9.34 1.31
N ARG A 246 3.11 8.78 0.42
CA ARG A 246 3.97 7.64 0.72
C ARG A 246 5.41 7.93 0.31
N GLY A 247 6.33 7.81 1.26
CA GLY A 247 7.77 7.76 0.97
C GLY A 247 8.16 6.43 0.32
N ILE A 248 8.99 6.50 -0.70
CA ILE A 248 9.59 5.34 -1.36
C ILE A 248 11.11 5.50 -1.28
N VAL A 249 11.76 4.57 -0.60
CA VAL A 249 13.22 4.51 -0.47
C VAL A 249 13.68 3.23 -1.14
N VAL A 250 14.29 3.37 -2.32
CA VAL A 250 14.74 2.27 -3.19
C VAL A 250 13.66 1.18 -3.38
N GLY A 251 14.05 0.01 -3.91
CA GLY A 251 13.17 -1.14 -4.11
C GLY A 251 13.86 -2.44 -3.70
N SER A 252 13.07 -3.51 -3.51
CA SER A 252 13.61 -4.85 -3.29
C SER A 252 14.22 -5.41 -4.58
N THR A 253 15.04 -6.47 -4.45
CA THR A 253 15.56 -7.23 -5.59
C THR A 253 14.44 -7.75 -6.49
N GLN A 254 13.34 -8.22 -5.89
CA GLN A 254 12.15 -8.64 -6.63
C GLN A 254 11.57 -7.51 -7.51
N LEU A 255 11.42 -6.30 -6.97
CA LEU A 255 10.93 -5.15 -7.76
C LEU A 255 11.88 -4.79 -8.90
N LEU A 256 13.19 -4.94 -8.68
CA LEU A 256 14.19 -4.75 -9.73
C LEU A 256 14.06 -5.79 -10.86
N GLU A 257 13.85 -7.05 -10.51
CA GLU A 257 13.64 -8.12 -11.50
C GLU A 257 12.35 -7.89 -12.30
N GLU A 258 11.27 -7.49 -11.63
CA GLU A 258 9.98 -7.19 -12.25
C GLU A 258 10.09 -6.01 -13.23
N VAL A 259 10.73 -4.89 -12.83
CA VAL A 259 10.90 -3.74 -13.73
C VAL A 259 11.84 -4.06 -14.89
N THR A 260 12.90 -4.83 -14.65
CA THR A 260 13.83 -5.25 -15.71
C THR A 260 13.11 -6.13 -16.73
N ARG A 261 12.31 -7.09 -16.27
CA ARG A 261 11.49 -7.94 -17.13
C ARG A 261 10.47 -7.11 -17.92
N PHE A 262 9.83 -6.13 -17.28
CA PHE A 262 8.89 -5.24 -17.94
C PHE A 262 9.57 -4.42 -19.05
N VAL A 263 10.71 -3.79 -18.75
CA VAL A 263 11.50 -3.02 -19.71
C VAL A 263 11.92 -3.89 -20.91
N ALA A 264 12.44 -5.09 -20.65
CA ALA A 264 12.87 -6.02 -21.69
C ALA A 264 11.71 -6.51 -22.56
N THR A 265 10.61 -6.96 -21.96
CA THR A 265 9.44 -7.49 -22.68
C THR A 265 8.67 -6.44 -23.47
N LYS A 266 8.72 -5.18 -23.03
CA LYS A 266 8.10 -4.05 -23.74
C LYS A 266 9.05 -3.35 -24.71
N GLY A 267 10.32 -3.73 -24.74
CA GLY A 267 11.33 -3.07 -25.55
C GLY A 267 11.47 -1.58 -25.23
N LEU A 268 11.25 -1.20 -23.96
CA LEU A 268 11.33 0.21 -23.55
C LEU A 268 12.78 0.68 -23.65
N ARG A 269 13.00 1.75 -24.43
CA ARG A 269 14.31 2.39 -24.50
C ARG A 269 14.48 3.28 -23.27
N LEU A 270 15.51 2.97 -22.47
CA LEU A 270 15.95 3.87 -21.41
C LEU A 270 16.71 5.04 -22.06
N PRO A 271 16.27 6.28 -21.88
CA PRO A 271 16.92 7.41 -22.52
C PRO A 271 18.30 7.65 -21.90
N VAL A 272 19.33 7.35 -22.69
CA VAL A 272 20.72 7.73 -22.41
C VAL A 272 21.00 9.01 -23.17
N ASP A 273 21.46 10.02 -22.44
CA ASP A 273 21.72 11.35 -22.97
C ASP A 273 23.14 11.44 -23.52
N LYS A 274 24.13 11.09 -22.70
CA LYS A 274 25.54 11.06 -23.07
C LYS A 274 26.25 9.82 -22.52
N VAL A 275 27.23 9.34 -23.27
CA VAL A 275 28.14 8.28 -22.88
C VAL A 275 29.56 8.84 -22.89
N PHE A 276 30.22 8.79 -21.73
CA PHE A 276 31.60 9.21 -21.55
C PHE A 276 32.53 7.99 -21.52
N ALA A 277 33.79 8.17 -21.93
CA ALA A 277 34.79 7.11 -21.83
C ALA A 277 35.21 6.90 -20.37
N PHE A 278 35.64 5.69 -20.02
CA PHE A 278 36.27 5.43 -18.73
C PHE A 278 37.74 5.91 -18.72
N LYS A 279 37.91 7.24 -18.77
CA LYS A 279 39.18 7.97 -18.61
C LYS A 279 38.98 9.09 -17.60
N GLU A 280 40.01 9.43 -16.85
CA GLU A 280 39.93 10.38 -15.73
C GLU A 280 39.29 11.72 -16.14
N ASP A 281 39.76 12.31 -17.24
CA ASP A 281 39.24 13.55 -17.82
C ASP A 281 37.75 13.46 -18.19
N ALA A 282 37.37 12.40 -18.92
CA ALA A 282 35.99 12.18 -19.36
C ALA A 282 35.04 11.86 -18.20
N VAL A 283 35.52 11.20 -17.15
CA VAL A 283 34.74 10.93 -15.94
C VAL A 283 34.48 12.23 -15.18
N ILE A 284 35.48 13.10 -15.04
CA ILE A 284 35.31 14.42 -14.43
C ILE A 284 34.27 15.23 -15.22
N GLU A 285 34.40 15.28 -16.55
CA GLU A 285 33.43 15.95 -17.43
C GLU A 285 32.01 15.40 -17.26
N ALA A 286 31.86 14.07 -17.09
CA ALA A 286 30.57 13.46 -16.82
C ALA A 286 29.93 13.93 -15.51
N TYR A 287 30.73 14.06 -14.43
CA TYR A 287 30.25 14.59 -13.15
C TYR A 287 29.88 16.07 -13.23
N GLU A 288 30.68 16.88 -13.93
CA GLU A 288 30.37 18.30 -14.17
C GLU A 288 29.08 18.46 -14.99
N TYR A 289 28.90 17.63 -16.02
CA TYR A 289 27.70 17.61 -16.83
C TYR A 289 26.45 17.29 -15.99
N VAL A 290 26.51 16.26 -15.14
CA VAL A 290 25.41 15.91 -14.22
C VAL A 290 25.15 17.02 -13.20
N SER A 291 26.20 17.64 -12.68
CA SER A 291 26.13 18.71 -11.68
C SER A 291 25.53 20.00 -12.25
N SER A 292 25.73 20.27 -13.55
CA SER A 292 25.07 21.39 -14.24
C SER A 292 23.54 21.22 -14.31
N GLY A 293 23.03 20.00 -14.12
CA GLY A 293 21.62 19.67 -14.28
C GLY A 293 21.14 19.77 -15.72
N SER A 294 22.03 19.84 -16.71
CA SER A 294 21.68 20.00 -18.13
C SER A 294 21.16 18.71 -18.77
N GLN A 295 21.39 17.54 -18.16
CA GLN A 295 21.05 16.26 -18.76
C GLN A 295 19.54 16.08 -19.02
N ILE A 296 19.22 15.37 -20.09
CA ILE A 296 17.89 14.89 -20.47
C ILE A 296 17.95 13.35 -20.59
N GLY A 297 18.10 12.69 -19.44
CA GLY A 297 18.18 11.23 -19.38
C GLY A 297 19.32 10.76 -18.47
N LYS A 298 19.78 9.54 -18.72
CA LYS A 298 20.90 8.94 -18.00
C LYS A 298 22.23 9.31 -18.66
N VAL A 299 23.21 9.62 -17.82
CA VAL A 299 24.62 9.76 -18.23
C VAL A 299 25.31 8.44 -17.91
N CYS A 300 26.03 7.89 -18.87
CA CYS A 300 26.69 6.59 -18.75
C CYS A 300 28.21 6.73 -18.93
N ILE A 301 28.95 5.81 -18.32
CA ILE A 301 30.39 5.66 -18.51
C ILE A 301 30.63 4.31 -19.18
N LYS A 302 31.29 4.32 -20.35
CA LYS A 302 31.63 3.09 -21.07
C LYS A 302 32.91 2.49 -20.48
N VAL A 303 32.76 1.37 -19.77
CA VAL A 303 33.86 0.70 -19.04
C VAL A 303 34.58 -0.40 -19.83
N ALA A 304 33.96 -0.92 -20.90
CA ALA A 304 34.52 -1.94 -21.79
C ALA A 304 33.92 -1.79 -23.20
N GLU A 305 34.62 -2.31 -24.23
CA GLU A 305 34.15 -2.25 -25.62
C GLU A 305 32.86 -3.03 -25.88
#